data_AF-A0A8J2TBL5-F1
#
_entry.id   AF-A0A8J2TBL5-F1
#
_cell.length_a   1.000
_cell.length_b   1.000
_cell.length_c   1.000
_cell.angle_alpha   90.00
_cell.angle_beta   90.00
_cell.angle_gamma   90.00
#
_symmetry.space_group_name_H-M   'P 1'
#
loop_
_entity.id
_entity.type
_entity.pdbx_description
1 polymer ?
#
loop_
_entity_poly.entity_id
_entity_poly.type
_entity_poly.pdbx_seq_one_letter_code
_entity_poly.pdbx_strand_id
1 'polypeptide(L)'
;MDSIFQQVSVPTLIIIVLLTALVSKRFFTAAAPRMVSQSTVQRVKELIGEKKVFVASKTYCPYCQATLKTLFEDLKFPQSKAVVLQLNTMSDGQEIQDALYEINGQKTVPNIYIDGKHIGGNSDLQELNSSGKLAKLLE
;
A
#
# COMPACT_ATOMS: atom_id res chain seq x y z
N MET A 1 29.61 66.32 0.70
CA MET A 1 29.31 67.73 1.02
C MET A 1 29.19 68.37 -0.35
N ASP A 2 28.01 68.55 -0.93
CA ASP A 2 26.83 69.29 -0.46
C ASP A 2 25.55 68.64 -1.06
N SER A 3 24.52 68.31 -0.26
CA SER A 3 23.34 69.12 0.10
C SER A 3 22.45 69.56 -1.07
N ILE A 4 21.11 69.50 -0.86
CA ILE A 4 19.95 69.89 -1.71
C ILE A 4 19.34 68.65 -2.42
N PHE A 5 18.26 67.98 -2.00
CA PHE A 5 16.99 68.38 -1.36
C PHE A 5 16.26 69.50 -2.11
N GLN A 6 15.46 69.15 -3.13
CA GLN A 6 14.07 69.64 -3.30
C GLN A 6 13.38 69.00 -4.53
N GLN A 7 12.14 68.52 -4.32
CA GLN A 7 11.01 68.44 -5.27
C GLN A 7 11.09 67.55 -6.53
N VAL A 8 10.36 66.41 -6.52
CA VAL A 8 9.16 66.22 -7.38
C VAL A 8 8.27 65.08 -6.84
N SER A 9 7.14 65.48 -6.25
CA SER A 9 5.78 64.94 -6.42
C SER A 9 5.57 63.41 -6.51
N VAL A 10 5.10 62.82 -5.41
CA VAL A 10 4.29 61.58 -5.42
C VAL A 10 2.88 61.98 -5.88
N PRO A 11 2.44 61.60 -7.09
CA PRO A 11 1.41 60.55 -7.15
C PRO A 11 1.44 59.72 -8.44
N THR A 12 0.74 58.59 -8.44
CA THR A 12 0.34 57.79 -9.62
C THR A 12 1.42 56.88 -10.22
N LEU A 13 1.65 55.71 -9.60
CA LEU A 13 1.79 54.45 -10.35
C LEU A 13 1.64 53.23 -9.43
N ILE A 14 0.60 53.24 -8.60
CA ILE A 14 -0.08 51.99 -8.23
C ILE A 14 -1.00 51.72 -9.42
N ILE A 15 -1.06 50.47 -9.89
CA ILE A 15 -1.80 49.94 -11.08
C ILE A 15 -0.85 49.68 -12.26
N ILE A 16 -0.25 48.47 -12.28
CA ILE A 16 -0.31 47.46 -13.36
C ILE A 16 0.39 46.20 -12.78
N VAL A 17 -0.30 45.49 -11.87
CA VAL A 17 0.09 44.14 -11.40
C VAL A 17 -1.06 43.15 -11.68
N LEU A 18 -1.92 43.41 -12.67
CA LEU A 18 -3.21 42.72 -12.77
C LEU A 18 -3.58 42.06 -14.11
N LEU A 19 -2.68 41.83 -15.08
CA LEU A 19 -3.14 41.36 -16.40
C LEU A 19 -2.37 40.24 -17.14
N THR A 20 -1.56 39.39 -16.50
CA THR A 20 -1.06 38.15 -17.16
C THR A 20 -1.16 36.86 -16.34
N ALA A 21 -1.73 36.89 -15.13
CA ALA A 21 -1.97 35.68 -14.34
C ALA A 21 -3.24 34.90 -14.79
N LEU A 22 -3.46 34.75 -16.10
CA LEU A 22 -4.62 34.06 -16.68
C LEU A 22 -4.23 33.01 -17.73
N VAL A 23 -3.08 32.36 -17.57
CA VAL A 23 -2.82 31.07 -18.24
C VAL A 23 -2.95 29.97 -17.20
N SER A 24 -4.19 29.49 -17.08
CA SER A 24 -4.57 28.12 -16.71
C SER A 24 -3.65 27.42 -15.71
N LYS A 25 -3.72 27.81 -14.44
CA LYS A 25 -3.52 26.81 -13.38
C LYS A 25 -4.63 25.78 -13.58
N ARG A 26 -4.35 24.76 -14.40
CA ARG A 26 -5.11 23.51 -14.39
C ARG A 26 -4.92 22.96 -12.99
N PHE A 27 -5.84 23.32 -12.10
CA PHE A 27 -6.01 22.67 -10.81
C PHE A 27 -6.38 21.23 -11.15
N PHE A 28 -5.36 20.37 -11.25
CA PHE A 28 -5.55 18.95 -11.12
C PHE A 28 -6.08 18.75 -9.70
N THR A 29 -7.39 18.61 -9.56
CA THR A 29 -8.00 18.11 -8.32
C THR A 29 -7.61 16.65 -8.20
N ALA A 30 -6.42 16.38 -7.65
CA ALA A 30 -6.07 15.04 -7.23
C ALA A 30 -7.05 14.66 -6.11
N ALA A 31 -7.86 13.62 -6.34
CA ALA A 31 -8.70 13.07 -5.29
C ALA A 31 -7.79 12.65 -4.11
N ALA A 32 -8.14 13.07 -2.90
CA ALA A 32 -7.41 12.66 -1.70
C ALA A 32 -7.45 11.12 -1.60
N PRO A 33 -6.33 10.47 -1.23
CA PRO A 33 -6.31 9.02 -1.06
C PRO A 33 -7.34 8.61 -0.01
N ARG A 34 -8.14 7.59 -0.31
CA ARG A 34 -9.10 7.00 0.62
C ARG A 34 -8.31 6.37 1.77
N MET A 35 -8.28 7.03 2.92
CA MET A 35 -7.65 6.49 4.13
C MET A 35 -8.52 5.36 4.69
N VAL A 36 -7.91 4.23 5.02
CA VAL A 36 -8.60 3.11 5.65
C VAL A 36 -8.81 3.42 7.13
N SER A 37 -9.89 2.90 7.73
CA SER A 37 -10.14 3.12 9.15
C SER A 37 -9.05 2.45 10.01
N GLN A 38 -8.64 3.11 11.10
CA GLN A 38 -7.61 2.56 11.99
C GLN A 38 -8.02 1.23 12.62
N SER A 39 -9.32 1.00 12.86
CA SER A 39 -9.82 -0.29 13.35
C SER A 39 -9.68 -1.41 12.33
N THR A 40 -9.88 -1.13 11.04
CA THR A 40 -9.62 -2.11 9.96
C THR A 40 -8.14 -2.46 9.90
N VAL A 41 -7.25 -1.45 9.93
CA VAL A 41 -5.80 -1.67 9.91
C VAL A 41 -5.37 -2.53 11.10
N GLN A 42 -5.88 -2.23 12.29
CA GLN A 42 -5.59 -2.99 13.50
C GLN A 42 -6.06 -4.44 13.40
N ARG A 43 -7.30 -4.67 12.93
CA ARG A 43 -7.82 -6.03 12.70
C ARG A 43 -6.97 -6.81 11.70
N VAL A 44 -6.50 -6.18 10.62
CA VAL A 44 -5.62 -6.85 9.65
C VAL A 44 -4.28 -7.23 10.27
N LYS A 45 -3.70 -6.38 11.12
CA LYS A 45 -2.48 -6.72 11.88
C LYS A 45 -2.69 -7.90 12.82
N GLU A 46 -3.86 -7.99 13.47
CA GLU A 46 -4.22 -9.13 14.31
C GLU A 46 -4.32 -10.43 13.49
N LEU A 47 -4.99 -10.40 12.34
CA LEU A 47 -5.08 -11.55 11.43
C LEU A 47 -3.70 -12.00 10.92
N ILE A 48 -2.80 -11.06 10.63
CA ILE A 48 -1.41 -11.35 10.23
C ILE A 48 -0.65 -12.07 11.36
N GLY A 49 -0.92 -11.72 12.62
CA GLY A 49 -0.24 -12.29 13.79
C GLY A 49 -0.91 -13.52 14.40
N GLU A 50 -2.12 -13.88 13.96
CA GLU A 50 -2.91 -14.96 14.56
C GLU A 50 -2.25 -16.34 14.39
N LYS A 51 -1.65 -16.57 13.22
CA LYS A 51 -1.06 -17.84 12.84
C LYS A 51 0.32 -17.63 12.22
N LYS A 52 1.10 -18.72 12.15
CA LYS A 52 2.45 -18.70 11.57
C LYS A 52 2.46 -18.26 10.12
N VAL A 53 1.46 -18.63 9.33
CA VAL A 53 1.31 -18.19 7.93
C VAL A 53 0.03 -17.40 7.77
N PHE A 54 0.10 -16.26 7.09
CA PHE A 54 -1.08 -15.52 6.63
C PHE A 54 -0.99 -15.32 5.12
N VAL A 55 -2.09 -15.55 4.40
CA VAL A 55 -2.20 -15.34 2.95
C VAL A 55 -3.50 -14.61 2.63
N ALA A 56 -3.40 -13.39 2.11
CA ALA A 56 -4.51 -12.75 1.44
C ALA A 56 -4.53 -13.15 -0.05
N SER A 57 -5.64 -13.71 -0.50
CA SER A 57 -5.80 -14.40 -1.78
C SER A 57 -7.07 -13.97 -2.50
N LYS A 58 -7.20 -14.35 -3.77
CA LYS A 58 -8.49 -14.36 -4.50
C LYS A 58 -8.66 -15.70 -5.20
N THR A 59 -9.88 -16.24 -5.21
CA THR A 59 -10.18 -17.60 -5.67
C THR A 59 -9.80 -17.85 -7.14
N TYR A 60 -9.93 -16.82 -7.98
CA TYR A 60 -9.63 -16.87 -9.41
C TYR A 60 -8.16 -16.56 -9.75
N CYS A 61 -7.33 -16.16 -8.79
CA CYS A 61 -5.97 -15.70 -9.07
C CYS A 61 -5.00 -16.89 -9.21
N PRO A 62 -4.37 -17.09 -10.38
CA PRO A 62 -3.47 -18.23 -10.60
C PRO A 62 -2.24 -18.18 -9.69
N TYR A 63 -1.72 -16.98 -9.39
CA TYR A 63 -0.59 -16.81 -8.46
C TYR A 63 -0.96 -17.18 -7.02
N CYS A 64 -2.21 -16.94 -6.62
CA CYS A 64 -2.69 -17.37 -5.30
C CYS A 64 -2.78 -18.89 -5.23
N GLN A 65 -3.34 -19.53 -6.27
CA GLN A 65 -3.44 -20.99 -6.34
C GLN A 65 -2.05 -21.64 -6.27
N ALA A 66 -1.06 -21.10 -7.01
CA ALA A 66 0.32 -21.56 -6.96
C ALA A 66 0.93 -21.42 -5.56
N THR A 67 0.72 -20.29 -4.89
CA THR A 67 1.16 -20.06 -3.50
C THR A 67 0.56 -21.08 -2.53
N LEU A 68 -0.76 -21.31 -2.59
CA LEU A 68 -1.43 -22.26 -1.70
C LEU A 68 -1.00 -23.70 -1.98
N LYS A 69 -0.77 -24.06 -3.25
CA LYS A 69 -0.20 -25.35 -3.64
C LYS A 69 1.20 -25.54 -3.05
N THR A 70 2.09 -24.57 -3.20
CA THR A 70 3.45 -24.64 -2.64
C THR A 70 3.42 -24.85 -1.13
N LEU A 71 2.58 -24.09 -0.42
CA LEU A 71 2.47 -24.20 1.04
C LEU A 71 1.87 -25.53 1.49
N PHE A 72 0.70 -25.91 0.97
CA PHE A 72 -0.11 -26.98 1.55
C PHE A 72 0.06 -28.33 0.86
N GLU A 73 0.41 -28.35 -0.43
CA GLU A 73 0.59 -29.58 -1.18
C GLU A 73 2.06 -29.96 -1.31
N ASP A 74 2.94 -29.02 -1.64
CA ASP A 74 4.35 -29.34 -1.89
C ASP A 74 5.12 -29.43 -0.57
N LEU A 75 4.96 -28.43 0.32
CA LEU A 75 5.63 -28.38 1.63
C LEU A 75 4.82 -29.03 2.76
N LYS A 76 3.58 -29.45 2.48
CA LYS A 76 2.67 -30.07 3.47
C LYS A 76 2.52 -29.25 4.76
N PHE A 77 2.61 -27.92 4.66
CA PHE A 77 2.44 -27.05 5.83
C PHE A 77 1.01 -27.22 6.38
N PRO A 78 0.83 -27.40 7.70
CA PRO A 78 -0.51 -27.65 8.26
C PRO A 78 -1.43 -26.44 8.05
N GLN A 79 -2.58 -26.65 7.39
CA GLN A 79 -3.57 -25.58 7.18
C GLN A 79 -4.08 -24.97 8.50
N SER A 80 -4.09 -25.74 9.61
CA SER A 80 -4.46 -25.25 10.94
C SER A 80 -3.51 -24.21 11.53
N LYS A 81 -2.30 -24.08 10.96
CA LYS A 81 -1.28 -23.07 11.28
C LYS A 81 -1.26 -21.91 10.28
N ALA A 82 -2.28 -21.80 9.42
CA ALA A 82 -2.40 -20.72 8.43
C ALA A 82 -3.75 -20.00 8.53
N VAL A 83 -3.73 -18.69 8.30
CA VAL A 83 -4.93 -17.90 7.94
C VAL A 83 -4.90 -17.68 6.42
N VAL A 84 -5.98 -18.05 5.73
CA VAL A 84 -6.13 -17.79 4.29
C VAL A 84 -7.42 -17.03 4.06
N LEU A 85 -7.31 -15.80 3.56
CA LEU A 85 -8.45 -14.95 3.23
C LEU A 85 -8.71 -15.00 1.73
N GLN A 86 -9.97 -15.25 1.33
CA GLN A 86 -10.40 -15.12 -0.07
C GLN A 86 -11.11 -13.78 -0.24
N LEU A 87 -10.34 -12.73 -0.52
CA LEU A 87 -10.81 -11.35 -0.48
C LEU A 87 -11.99 -11.09 -1.43
N ASN A 88 -12.05 -11.77 -2.57
CA ASN A 88 -13.14 -11.59 -3.54
C ASN A 88 -14.48 -12.21 -3.10
N THR A 89 -14.52 -12.96 -2.00
CA THR A 89 -15.75 -13.56 -1.45
C THR A 89 -16.16 -12.94 -0.12
N MET A 90 -15.36 -12.01 0.41
CA MET A 90 -15.60 -11.32 1.67
C MET A 90 -16.26 -9.97 1.40
N SER A 91 -17.23 -9.59 2.22
CA SER A 91 -17.92 -8.29 2.09
C SER A 91 -16.99 -7.09 2.35
N ASP A 92 -15.95 -7.29 3.17
CA ASP A 92 -14.93 -6.31 3.55
C ASP A 92 -13.56 -6.58 2.88
N GLY A 93 -13.55 -7.39 1.81
CA GLY A 93 -12.32 -7.82 1.17
C GLY A 93 -11.52 -6.69 0.54
N GLN A 94 -12.20 -5.66 0.01
CA GLN A 94 -11.53 -4.47 -0.54
C GLN A 94 -10.89 -3.65 0.57
N GLU A 95 -11.60 -3.43 1.68
CA GLU A 95 -11.08 -2.70 2.84
C GLU A 95 -9.88 -3.41 3.46
N ILE A 96 -9.89 -4.74 3.51
CA ILE A 96 -8.73 -5.54 3.94
C ILE A 96 -7.56 -5.37 2.95
N GLN A 97 -7.82 -5.39 1.64
CA GLN A 97 -6.79 -5.20 0.63
C GLN A 97 -6.15 -3.79 0.72
N ASP A 98 -6.97 -2.76 0.95
CA ASP A 98 -6.51 -1.39 1.13
C ASP A 98 -5.71 -1.25 2.44
N ALA A 99 -6.13 -1.90 3.53
CA ALA A 99 -5.39 -1.93 4.79
C ALA A 99 -4.03 -2.63 4.64
N LEU A 100 -3.97 -3.76 3.91
CA LEU A 100 -2.71 -4.43 3.60
C LEU A 100 -1.77 -3.49 2.82
N TYR A 101 -2.29 -2.75 1.85
CA TYR A 101 -1.52 -1.73 1.13
C TYR A 101 -0.99 -0.63 2.06
N GLU A 102 -1.78 -0.16 3.02
CA GLU A 102 -1.31 0.81 4.03
C GLU A 102 -0.21 0.22 4.93
N ILE A 103 -0.31 -1.07 5.28
CA ILE A 103 0.64 -1.77 6.15
C ILE A 103 1.98 -2.03 5.45
N ASN A 104 1.97 -2.43 4.18
CA ASN A 104 3.16 -2.97 3.51
C ASN A 104 3.44 -2.43 2.10
N GLY A 105 2.57 -1.58 1.55
CA GLY A 105 2.73 -1.00 0.21
C GLY A 105 2.38 -1.93 -0.96
N GLN A 106 2.00 -3.19 -0.71
CA GLN A 106 1.65 -4.14 -1.75
C GLN A 106 0.16 -4.08 -2.10
N LYS A 107 -0.13 -3.80 -3.38
CA LYS A 107 -1.51 -3.73 -3.91
C LYS A 107 -2.05 -5.07 -4.40
N THR A 108 -1.19 -6.06 -4.63
CA THR A 108 -1.53 -7.29 -5.33
C THR A 108 -1.73 -8.47 -4.37
N VAL A 109 -2.52 -9.44 -4.83
CA VAL A 109 -2.59 -10.79 -4.23
C VAL A 109 -1.76 -11.78 -5.07
N PRO A 110 -1.19 -12.84 -4.48
CA PRO A 110 -1.20 -13.14 -3.04
C PRO A 110 -0.36 -12.14 -2.25
N ASN A 111 -0.76 -11.86 -1.01
CA ASN A 111 0.02 -11.05 -0.06
C ASN A 111 0.31 -11.92 1.16
N ILE A 112 1.58 -12.26 1.36
CA ILE A 112 2.03 -13.37 2.20
C ILE A 112 2.82 -12.84 3.39
N TYR A 113 2.52 -13.38 4.56
CA TYR A 113 3.28 -13.17 5.79
C TYR A 113 3.65 -14.50 6.44
N ILE A 114 4.84 -14.56 7.03
CA ILE A 114 5.30 -15.68 7.86
C ILE A 114 5.85 -15.14 9.18
N ASP A 115 5.36 -15.64 10.32
CA ASP A 115 5.68 -15.16 11.67
C ASP A 115 5.55 -13.62 11.78
N GLY A 116 4.49 -13.07 11.20
CA GLY A 116 4.20 -11.63 11.16
C GLY A 116 5.11 -10.81 10.24
N LYS A 117 6.09 -11.40 9.56
CA LYS A 117 6.99 -10.72 8.61
C LYS A 117 6.44 -10.79 7.20
N HIS A 118 6.43 -9.65 6.51
CA HIS A 118 5.98 -9.58 5.12
C HIS A 118 6.96 -10.30 4.20
N ILE A 119 6.45 -11.25 3.41
CA ILE A 119 7.23 -12.03 2.43
C ILE A 119 7.09 -11.45 1.03
N GLY A 120 5.89 -10.97 0.67
CA GLY A 120 5.59 -10.46 -0.66
C GLY A 120 4.50 -11.27 -1.37
N GLY A 121 4.68 -11.48 -2.67
CA GLY A 121 3.79 -12.26 -3.51
C GLY A 121 4.31 -13.66 -3.84
N ASN A 122 3.74 -14.26 -4.89
CA ASN A 122 4.10 -15.61 -5.28
C ASN A 122 5.57 -15.70 -5.75
N SER A 123 6.07 -14.71 -6.48
CA SER A 123 7.47 -14.72 -6.95
C SER A 123 8.46 -14.77 -5.79
N ASP A 124 8.24 -13.96 -4.76
CA ASP A 124 9.09 -13.92 -3.55
C ASP A 124 9.04 -15.27 -2.81
N LEU A 125 7.85 -15.87 -2.70
CA LEU A 125 7.69 -17.20 -2.11
C LEU A 125 8.46 -18.27 -2.90
N GLN A 126 8.38 -18.26 -4.24
CA GLN A 126 9.09 -19.23 -5.07
C GLN A 126 10.61 -19.05 -5.03
N GLU A 127 11.10 -17.81 -4.90
CA GLU A 127 12.53 -17.53 -4.68
C GLU A 127 13.01 -18.11 -3.34
N LEU A 128 12.24 -17.91 -2.27
CA LEU A 128 12.55 -18.52 -0.96
C LEU A 128 12.48 -20.05 -1.00
N ASN A 129 11.53 -20.61 -1.77
CA ASN A 129 11.38 -22.05 -1.91
C ASN A 129 12.57 -22.67 -2.66
N SER A 130 12.92 -22.12 -3.82
CA SER A 130 14.03 -22.60 -4.65
C SER A 130 15.40 -22.45 -3.98
N SER A 131 15.57 -21.44 -3.11
CA SER A 131 16.78 -21.28 -2.29
C SER A 131 16.82 -22.14 -1.02
N GLY A 132 15.76 -22.93 -0.75
CA GLY A 132 15.64 -23.76 0.45
C GLY A 132 15.43 -22.97 1.75
N LYS A 133 15.27 -21.64 1.67
CA LYS A 133 15.04 -20.77 2.84
C LYS A 133 13.63 -20.85 3.36
N LEU A 134 12.65 -21.11 2.48
CA LEU A 134 11.23 -21.18 2.86
C LEU A 134 10.97 -22.29 3.89
N ALA A 135 11.56 -23.47 3.69
CA ALA A 135 11.41 -24.59 4.63
C ALA A 135 11.84 -24.19 6.05
N LYS A 136 12.99 -23.52 6.18
CA LYS A 136 13.50 -23.03 7.47
C LYS A 136 12.60 -21.98 8.13
N LEU A 137 11.91 -21.17 7.33
CA LEU A 137 10.93 -20.20 7.87
C LEU A 137 9.67 -20.90 8.38
N LEU A 138 9.32 -22.07 7.85
CA LEU A 138 8.11 -22.81 8.16
C LEU A 138 8.26 -23.86 9.29
N GLU A 139 9.49 -24.10 9.75
CA GLU A 139 9.81 -24.95 10.92
C GLU A 139 9.18 -24.44 12.24
#